data_AF-A0A2G9XF51-F1
#
_entry.id   AF-A0A2G9XF51-F1
#
_cell.length_a   1.000
_cell.length_b   1.000
_cell.length_c   1.000
_cell.angle_alpha   90.00
_cell.angle_beta   90.00
_cell.angle_gamma   90.00
#
_symmetry.space_group_name_H-M   'P 1'
#
loop_
_entity.id
_entity.type
_entity.pdbx_description
1 polymer ?
#
loop_
_entity_poly.entity_id
_entity_poly.type
_entity_poly.pdbx_seq_one_letter_code
_entity_poly.pdbx_strand_id
1 'polypeptide(L)'
;MKIKIDLHTHCMEATCDFIPRVETVKKIIEQIKKKGLSGVAVTEHCNKDYGFRVKEIADKYFPQEGIIIIPGQEIHLHREHVVELFLRDRVFRF
;
A
#
# COMPACT_ATOMS: atom_id res chain seq x y z
N MET A 1 10.86 -19.45 -1.52
CA MET A 1 10.99 -18.01 -1.18
C MET A 1 10.07 -17.70 -0.01
N LYS A 2 10.54 -16.99 1.02
CA LYS A 2 9.69 -16.54 2.14
C LYS A 2 9.10 -15.18 1.78
N ILE A 3 7.79 -15.10 1.62
CA ILE A 3 7.08 -13.84 1.38
C ILE A 3 6.93 -13.12 2.73
N LYS A 4 7.36 -11.85 2.80
CA LYS A 4 7.21 -11.00 3.98
C LYS A 4 6.54 -9.70 3.57
N ILE A 5 5.33 -9.44 4.04
CA ILE A 5 4.53 -8.28 3.67
C ILE A 5 4.12 -7.54 4.94
N ASP A 6 4.17 -6.21 4.90
CA ASP A 6 3.57 -5.36 5.93
C ASP A 6 2.12 -5.05 5.53
N LEU A 7 1.13 -5.47 6.31
CA LEU A 7 -0.28 -5.41 5.93
C LEU A 7 -0.99 -4.13 6.39
N HIS A 8 -0.27 -3.17 6.97
CA HIS A 8 -0.84 -1.92 7.44
C HIS A 8 0.18 -0.79 7.33
N THR A 9 0.03 0.08 6.33
CA THR A 9 0.92 1.25 6.15
C THR A 9 0.17 2.49 5.66
N HIS A 10 0.64 3.66 6.09
CA HIS A 10 0.13 4.98 5.68
C HIS A 10 1.18 5.69 4.82
N CYS A 11 1.30 5.28 3.56
CA CYS A 11 2.27 5.81 2.62
C CYS A 11 2.00 7.27 2.26
N MET A 12 0.75 7.65 2.08
CA MET A 12 0.33 9.02 1.79
C MET A 12 0.72 9.95 2.94
N GLU A 13 0.40 9.56 4.18
CA GLU A 13 0.72 10.34 5.38
C GLU A 13 2.23 10.42 5.60
N ALA A 14 2.94 9.30 5.39
CA ALA A 14 4.40 9.27 5.53
C ALA A 14 5.15 10.09 4.48
N THR A 15 4.56 10.30 3.30
CA THR A 15 5.21 11.01 2.19
C THR A 15 4.71 12.43 1.99
N CYS A 16 3.58 12.79 2.61
CA CYS A 16 2.84 14.04 2.39
C CYS A 16 2.49 14.29 0.90
N ASP A 17 2.40 13.23 0.08
CA ASP A 17 2.07 13.30 -1.35
C ASP A 17 0.68 12.69 -1.56
N PHE A 18 -0.37 13.50 -1.44
CA PHE A 18 -1.78 13.08 -1.47
C PHE A 18 -2.27 12.50 -2.80
N ILE A 19 -1.51 12.75 -3.87
CA ILE A 19 -1.69 12.12 -5.19
C ILE A 19 -0.33 11.53 -5.54
N PRO A 20 -0.17 10.20 -5.51
CA PRO A 20 1.14 9.59 -5.61
C PRO A 20 1.72 9.83 -7.00
N ARG A 21 2.93 10.41 -7.05
CA ARG A 21 3.72 10.53 -8.27
C ARG A 21 4.67 9.35 -8.44
N VAL A 22 5.23 9.18 -9.64
CA VAL A 22 6.21 8.13 -9.96
C VAL A 22 7.39 8.15 -8.97
N GLU A 23 7.88 9.34 -8.60
CA GLU A 23 8.98 9.52 -7.65
C GLU A 23 8.61 9.09 -6.24
N THR A 24 7.36 9.30 -5.81
CA THR A 24 6.85 8.87 -4.51
C THR A 24 6.76 7.35 -4.45
N VAL A 25 6.22 6.74 -5.51
CA VAL A 25 6.12 5.28 -5.62
C VAL A 25 7.51 4.62 -5.67
N LYS A 26 8.48 5.25 -6.33
CA LYS A 26 9.88 4.82 -6.29
C LYS A 26 10.42 4.81 -4.85
N LYS A 27 10.20 5.88 -4.08
CA LYS A 27 10.64 5.95 -2.68
C LYS A 27 9.97 4.87 -1.82
N ILE A 28 8.68 4.61 -2.04
CA ILE A 28 7.95 3.52 -1.36
C ILE A 28 8.63 2.18 -1.65
N ILE A 29 8.86 1.85 -2.93
CA ILE A 29 9.55 0.61 -3.36
C ILE A 29 10.94 0.48 -2.73
N GLU A 30 11.73 1.56 -2.71
CA GLU A 30 13.05 1.57 -2.08
C GLU A 30 12.98 1.26 -0.57
N GLN A 31 12.00 1.81 0.14
CA GLN A 31 11.81 1.50 1.57
C GLN A 31 11.38 0.04 1.80
N ILE A 32 10.51 -0.51 0.95
CA ILE A 32 10.08 -1.92 1.01
C ILE A 32 11.30 -2.84 0.88
N LYS A 33 12.14 -2.60 -0.13
CA LYS A 33 13.36 -3.37 -0.38
C LYS A 33 14.37 -3.21 0.76
N LYS A 34 14.57 -1.99 1.25
CA LYS A 34 15.48 -1.71 2.39
C LYS A 34 15.07 -2.46 3.65
N LYS A 35 13.76 -2.68 3.87
CA LYS A 35 13.21 -3.46 4.99
C LYS A 35 13.21 -4.97 4.76
N GLY A 36 13.67 -5.45 3.60
CA GLY A 36 13.63 -6.86 3.23
C GLY A 36 12.22 -7.41 3.10
N LEU A 37 11.26 -6.56 2.70
CA LEU A 37 9.87 -6.92 2.46
C LEU A 37 9.67 -7.27 0.98
N SER A 38 8.75 -8.19 0.71
CA SER A 38 8.25 -8.50 -0.62
C SER A 38 7.13 -7.55 -1.06
N GLY A 39 6.56 -6.77 -0.14
CA GLY A 39 5.43 -5.91 -0.41
C GLY A 39 4.85 -5.22 0.81
N VAL A 40 3.85 -4.39 0.57
CA VAL A 40 3.05 -3.69 1.60
C VAL A 40 1.59 -3.59 1.19
N ALA A 41 0.70 -3.50 2.18
CA ALA A 41 -0.62 -2.95 1.99
C ALA A 41 -0.62 -1.44 2.28
N VAL A 42 -1.32 -0.68 1.44
CA VAL A 42 -1.45 0.77 1.55
C VAL A 42 -2.86 1.06 2.05
N THR A 43 -2.98 1.51 3.30
CA THR A 43 -4.21 1.49 4.11
C THR A 43 -4.51 2.86 4.73
N GLU A 44 -4.44 3.92 3.93
CA GLU A 44 -4.65 5.30 4.41
C GLU A 44 -6.00 5.49 5.13
N HIS A 45 -6.05 6.40 6.10
CA HIS A 45 -7.31 6.76 6.77
C HIS A 45 -8.29 7.47 5.81
N CYS A 46 -7.78 8.46 5.07
CA CYS A 46 -8.62 9.46 4.42
C CYS A 46 -8.88 9.19 2.92
N ASN A 47 -8.15 8.28 2.29
CA ASN A 47 -8.23 8.09 0.84
C ASN A 47 -8.05 6.62 0.43
N LYS A 48 -9.17 5.90 0.32
CA LYS A 48 -9.22 4.50 -0.12
C LYS A 48 -8.65 4.25 -1.52
N ASP A 49 -8.61 5.27 -2.38
CA ASP A 49 -8.14 5.13 -3.77
C ASP A 49 -6.61 5.23 -3.87
N TYR A 50 -5.94 5.72 -2.82
CA TYR A 50 -4.50 5.97 -2.84
C TYR A 50 -3.69 4.69 -3.11
N GLY A 51 -4.02 3.59 -2.41
CA GLY A 51 -3.36 2.30 -2.60
C GLY A 51 -3.52 1.73 -4.02
N PHE A 52 -4.66 1.98 -4.66
CA PHE A 52 -4.89 1.59 -6.06
C PHE A 52 -3.98 2.37 -7.02
N ARG A 53 -3.82 3.68 -6.81
CA ARG A 53 -2.93 4.51 -7.63
C ARG A 53 -1.46 4.15 -7.44
N VAL A 54 -1.03 3.88 -6.20
CA VAL A 54 0.32 3.36 -5.93
C VAL A 54 0.56 2.06 -6.67
N LYS A 55 -0.41 1.14 -6.63
CA LYS A 55 -0.34 -0.13 -7.36
C LYS A 55 -0.25 0.08 -8.87
N GLU A 56 -1.10 0.91 -9.46
CA GLU A 56 -1.10 1.19 -10.90
C GLU A 56 0.26 1.75 -11.35
N ILE A 57 0.81 2.71 -10.62
CA ILE A 57 2.11 3.31 -10.92
C ILE A 57 3.24 2.29 -10.75
N ALA A 58 3.21 1.47 -9.69
CA ALA A 58 4.19 0.42 -9.46
C ALA A 58 4.20 -0.60 -10.60
N ASP A 59 3.02 -1.11 -10.97
CA ASP A 59 2.85 -2.08 -12.05
C ASP A 59 3.27 -1.51 -13.42
N LYS A 60 2.97 -0.22 -13.67
CA LYS A 60 3.26 0.43 -14.96
C LYS A 60 4.72 0.87 -15.13
N TYR A 61 5.31 1.47 -14.11
CA TYR A 61 6.63 2.12 -14.21
C TYR A 61 7.76 1.30 -13.59
N PHE A 62 7.44 0.33 -12.73
CA PHE A 62 8.43 -0.49 -12.01
C PHE A 62 8.13 -2.01 -12.06
N PRO A 63 7.68 -2.58 -13.20
CA PRO A 63 7.28 -4.00 -13.25
C PRO A 63 8.42 -4.96 -12.88
N GLN A 64 9.67 -4.57 -13.16
CA GLN A 64 10.86 -5.37 -12.85
C GLN A 64 11.18 -5.47 -11.34
N GLU A 65 10.62 -4.58 -10.51
CA GLU A 65 10.91 -4.58 -9.07
C GLU A 65 10.19 -5.71 -8.34
N GLY A 66 9.13 -6.29 -8.93
CA GLY A 66 8.43 -7.45 -8.38
C GLY A 66 7.82 -7.23 -6.99
N ILE A 67 7.51 -5.97 -6.64
CA ILE A 67 6.93 -5.60 -5.34
C ILE A 67 5.43 -5.83 -5.32
N ILE A 68 4.95 -6.47 -4.25
CA ILE A 68 3.51 -6.69 -4.03
C ILE A 68 2.93 -5.45 -3.36
N ILE A 69 2.06 -4.73 -4.06
CA ILE A 69 1.24 -3.66 -3.49
C ILE A 69 -0.20 -4.17 -3.32
N ILE A 70 -0.73 -4.11 -2.10
CA ILE A 70 -2.11 -4.46 -1.78
C ILE A 70 -2.88 -3.16 -1.45
N PRO A 71 -3.83 -2.73 -2.29
CA PRO A 71 -4.70 -1.61 -1.94
C PRO A 71 -5.56 -1.97 -0.73
N GLY A 72 -5.76 -1.01 0.17
CA GLY A 72 -6.59 -1.17 1.34
C GLY A 72 -7.01 0.19 1.94
N GLN A 73 -7.65 0.13 3.10
CA GLN A 73 -8.03 1.31 3.87
C GLN A 73 -8.06 0.95 5.35
N GLU A 74 -7.61 1.85 6.22
CA GLU A 74 -7.95 1.79 7.64
C GLU A 74 -9.20 2.63 7.90
N ILE A 75 -10.25 1.99 8.42
CA ILE A 75 -11.52 2.65 8.74
C ILE A 75 -11.71 2.71 10.26
N HIS A 76 -12.37 3.77 10.72
CA HIS A 76 -12.80 3.89 12.10
C HIS A 76 -14.22 3.34 12.25
N LEU A 77 -14.40 2.31 13.07
CA LEU A 77 -15.69 1.78 13.48
C LEU A 77 -15.89 2.07 14.97
N HIS A 78 -16.54 3.19 15.28
CA HIS A 78 -16.72 3.67 16.66
C HIS A 78 -15.40 3.87 17.40
N ARG A 79 -15.02 2.92 18.26
CA ARG A 79 -13.79 2.94 19.07
C ARG A 79 -12.70 2.01 18.52
N GLU A 80 -12.99 1.31 17.44
CA GLU A 80 -12.10 0.34 16.82
C GLU A 80 -11.56 0.87 15.50
N HIS A 81 -10.33 0.48 15.19
CA HIS A 81 -9.75 0.67 13.87
C HIS A 81 -9.77 -0.68 13.19
N VAL A 82 -10.26 -0.71 11.95
CA VAL A 82 -10.35 -1.93 11.15
C VAL A 82 -9.58 -1.69 9.86
N VAL A 83 -8.71 -2.64 9.51
CA VAL A 83 -7.98 -2.60 8.25
C VAL A 83 -8.73 -3.42 7.23
N GLU A 84 -9.06 -2.82 6.10
CA GLU A 84 -9.61 -3.47 4.93
C GLU A 84 -8.51 -3.68 3.88
N LEU A 85 -8.35 -4.90 3.39
CA LEU A 85 -7.51 -5.22 2.24
C LEU A 85 -8.40 -5.58 1.06
N PHE A 86 -8.23 -4.85 -0.06
CA PHE A 86 -9.01 -5.05 -1.27
C PHE A 86 -8.34 -6.09 -2.17
N LEU A 87 -8.91 -7.30 -2.19
CA LEU A 87 -8.37 -8.47 -2.87
C LEU A 87 -9.29 -8.87 -4.02
N ARG A 88 -9.03 -8.45 -5.26
CA ARG A 88 -9.85 -8.77 -6.45
C ARG A 88 -11.36 -8.60 -6.18
N ASP A 89 -12.08 -9.69 -5.95
CA ASP A 89 -13.52 -9.78 -5.71
C ASP A 89 -13.91 -9.84 -4.21
N ARG A 90 -12.95 -9.65 -3.30
CA ARG A 90 -13.11 -9.84 -1.85
C ARG A 90 -12.46 -8.72 -1.04
N VAL A 91 -12.94 -8.57 0.18
CA VAL A 91 -12.33 -7.71 1.20
C VAL A 91 -11.94 -8.58 2.39
N PHE A 92 -10.67 -8.57 2.76
CA PHE A 92 -10.21 -9.15 4.02
C PHE A 92 -10.14 -8.07 5.08
N ARG A 93 -10.61 -8.35 6.29
CA ARG A 93 -10.67 -7.39 7.40
C ARG A 93 -10.05 -7.98 8.66
N PHE A 94 -9.32 -7.17 9.41
CA PHE A 94 -8.75 -7.52 10.71
C PHE A 94 -8.63 -6.28 11.61
#